data_AF-A0A3B9SFI9-F1
#
_entry.id   AF-A0A3B9SFI9-F1
#
_cell.length_a   1.000
_cell.length_b   1.000
_cell.length_c   1.000
_cell.angle_alpha   90.00
_cell.angle_beta   90.00
_cell.angle_gamma   90.00
#
_symmetry.space_group_name_H-M   'P 1'
#
loop_
_entity.id
_entity.type
_entity.pdbx_description
1 polymer ?
#
loop_
_entity_poly.entity_id
_entity_poly.type
_entity_poly.pdbx_seq_one_letter_code
_entity_poly.pdbx_strand_id
1 'polypeptide(L)'
;MKQTMRPILGIILGAVLAISGIVLLVVYSDYAIFGKTSDLRSALEQENVRKDTAYTFSPDFVIANYAETEHKIEGFIPAGKDQHYAVVFYSEDKSYIVPVKVHSKKDIEYLESFTEDAKPAGELTGMASTINAEIEGYYEDMLSELEVPDYVQTTYIEIDVTQTRLKTLATSFFCIIAGLAVIMGILKRPRS
;
A
#
# COMPACT_ATOMS: atom_id res chain seq x y z
N MET A 1 -19.37 39.91 -6.60
CA MET A 1 -19.49 38.56 -6.01
C MET A 1 -18.35 37.59 -6.38
N LYS A 2 -17.86 37.54 -7.63
CA LYS A 2 -16.78 36.60 -8.03
C LYS A 2 -15.39 36.86 -7.40
N GLN A 3 -15.12 38.07 -6.93
CA GLN A 3 -13.78 38.49 -6.48
C GLN A 3 -13.44 38.06 -5.04
N THR A 4 -14.45 37.92 -4.16
CA THR A 4 -14.29 37.47 -2.75
C THR A 4 -14.36 35.95 -2.59
N MET A 5 -14.96 35.22 -3.53
CA MET A 5 -15.05 33.75 -3.49
C MET A 5 -13.69 33.05 -3.70
N ARG A 6 -12.82 33.61 -4.56
CA ARG A 6 -11.51 33.04 -4.89
C ARG A 6 -10.56 32.87 -3.69
N PRO A 7 -10.35 33.88 -2.81
CA PRO A 7 -9.50 33.72 -1.64
C PRO A 7 -10.09 32.75 -0.61
N ILE A 8 -11.42 32.74 -0.44
CA ILE A 8 -12.10 31.80 0.47
C ILE A 8 -11.91 30.36 -0.01
N LEU A 9 -12.14 30.10 -1.30
CA LEU A 9 -11.97 28.78 -1.89
C LEU A 9 -10.53 28.26 -1.78
N GLY A 10 -9.55 29.16 -1.96
CA GLY A 10 -8.14 28.80 -1.81
C GLY A 10 -7.74 28.51 -0.37
N ILE A 11 -8.30 29.24 0.63
CA ILE A 11 -8.08 28.92 2.05
C ILE A 11 -8.66 27.55 2.38
N ILE A 12 -9.88 27.25 1.90
CA ILE A 12 -10.51 25.93 2.10
C ILE A 12 -9.63 24.84 1.49
N LEU A 13 -9.18 25.01 0.25
CA LEU A 13 -8.30 24.04 -0.42
C LEU A 13 -7.00 23.82 0.34
N GLY A 14 -6.34 24.90 0.79
CA GLY A 14 -5.12 24.81 1.57
C GLY A 14 -5.33 24.11 2.93
N ALA A 15 -6.46 24.38 3.59
CA ALA A 15 -6.82 23.73 4.84
C ALA A 15 -7.08 22.23 4.64
N VAL A 16 -7.82 21.84 3.59
CA VAL A 16 -8.06 20.43 3.25
C VAL A 16 -6.74 19.71 3.03
N LEU A 17 -5.84 20.26 2.21
CA LEU A 17 -4.52 19.65 1.96
C LEU A 17 -3.72 19.46 3.25
N ALA A 18 -3.67 20.49 4.12
CA ALA A 18 -2.93 20.42 5.37
C ALA A 18 -3.53 19.38 6.33
N ILE A 19 -4.86 19.37 6.48
CA ILE A 19 -5.57 18.40 7.32
C ILE A 19 -5.35 16.98 6.79
N SER A 20 -5.45 16.76 5.48
CA SER A 20 -5.18 15.44 4.88
C SER A 20 -3.78 14.95 5.21
N GLY A 21 -2.75 15.79 5.11
CA GLY A 21 -1.38 15.41 5.48
C GLY A 21 -1.22 15.09 6.97
N ILE A 22 -1.92 15.81 7.86
CA ILE A 22 -1.94 15.51 9.30
C ILE A 22 -2.65 14.17 9.56
N VAL A 23 -3.79 13.92 8.91
CA VAL A 23 -4.53 12.66 9.04
C VAL A 23 -3.66 11.49 8.59
N LEU A 24 -2.96 11.61 7.46
CA LEU A 24 -2.02 10.58 7.00
C LEU A 24 -0.92 10.31 8.03
N LEU A 25 -0.33 11.35 8.63
CA LEU A 25 0.67 11.16 9.70
C LEU A 25 0.10 10.46 10.93
N VAL A 26 -1.13 10.76 11.33
CA VAL A 26 -1.76 10.15 12.51
C VAL A 26 -2.07 8.69 12.24
N VAL A 27 -2.75 8.39 11.13
CA VAL A 27 -3.14 7.03 10.73
C VAL A 27 -1.92 6.13 10.62
N TYR A 28 -0.86 6.62 9.96
CA TYR A 28 0.34 5.82 9.74
C TYR A 28 1.45 6.10 10.75
N SER A 29 1.16 6.72 11.90
CA SER A 29 2.20 7.19 12.84
C SER A 29 3.12 6.08 13.35
N ASP A 30 2.56 4.92 13.71
CA ASP A 30 3.31 3.78 14.21
C ASP A 30 4.38 3.32 13.21
N TYR A 31 4.03 3.23 11.91
CA TYR A 31 4.98 2.85 10.87
C TYR A 31 5.84 4.03 10.38
N ALA A 32 5.20 5.14 10.01
CA ALA A 32 5.85 6.31 9.40
C ALA A 32 6.86 6.98 10.34
N ILE A 33 6.48 7.19 11.61
CA ILE A 33 7.30 7.92 12.58
C ILE A 33 8.16 6.95 13.39
N PHE A 34 7.54 5.92 13.97
CA PHE A 34 8.23 5.02 14.90
C PHE A 34 8.85 3.79 14.23
N GLY A 35 8.55 3.53 12.96
CA GLY A 35 9.08 2.36 12.25
C GLY A 35 8.58 1.03 12.81
N LYS A 36 7.46 1.04 13.56
CA LYS A 36 6.88 -0.18 14.11
C LYS A 36 6.24 -1.00 13.00
N THR A 37 6.53 -2.28 13.00
CA THR A 37 5.89 -3.28 12.16
C THR A 37 5.41 -4.43 13.05
N SER A 38 4.42 -5.17 12.58
CA SER A 38 3.97 -6.42 13.19
C SER A 38 4.41 -7.61 12.32
N ASP A 39 4.52 -8.80 12.91
CA ASP A 39 4.76 -10.02 12.13
C ASP A 39 3.48 -10.47 11.44
N LEU A 40 3.51 -10.66 10.12
CA LEU A 40 2.31 -11.00 9.35
C LEU A 40 1.78 -12.40 9.69
N ARG A 41 2.68 -13.38 9.86
CA ARG A 41 2.28 -14.77 10.14
C ARG A 41 1.51 -14.84 11.46
N SER A 42 2.05 -14.22 12.50
CA SER A 42 1.40 -14.11 13.80
C SER A 42 0.03 -13.44 13.72
N ALA A 43 -0.12 -12.42 12.85
CA ALA A 43 -1.40 -11.74 12.66
C ALA A 43 -2.43 -12.56 11.88
N LEU A 44 -1.98 -13.38 10.92
CA LEU A 44 -2.83 -14.33 10.19
C LEU A 44 -3.36 -15.42 11.13
N GLU A 45 -2.47 -16.03 11.92
CA GLU A 45 -2.81 -17.08 12.90
C GLU A 45 -3.80 -16.60 13.97
N GLN A 46 -3.75 -15.32 14.32
CA GLN A 46 -4.68 -14.69 15.28
C GLN A 46 -5.94 -14.12 14.61
N GLU A 47 -6.09 -14.27 13.29
CA GLU A 47 -7.16 -13.66 12.49
C GLU A 47 -7.30 -12.15 12.75
N ASN A 48 -6.17 -11.47 12.95
CA ASN A 48 -6.08 -10.08 13.40
C ASN A 48 -5.22 -9.23 12.45
N VAL A 49 -5.31 -9.49 11.15
CA VAL A 49 -4.73 -8.62 10.12
C VAL A 49 -5.55 -7.34 10.04
N ARG A 50 -4.92 -6.20 10.34
CA ARG A 50 -5.56 -4.89 10.40
C ARG A 50 -5.13 -4.02 9.23
N LYS A 51 -6.10 -3.38 8.58
CA LYS A 51 -5.83 -2.35 7.59
C LYS A 51 -4.97 -1.24 8.18
N ASP A 52 -4.15 -0.61 7.33
CA ASP A 52 -3.26 0.50 7.69
C ASP A 52 -2.18 0.13 8.74
N THR A 53 -1.97 -1.17 8.96
CA THR A 53 -0.87 -1.70 9.78
C THR A 53 0.25 -2.19 8.87
N ALA A 54 1.48 -1.82 9.20
CA ALA A 54 2.65 -2.32 8.50
C ALA A 54 3.06 -3.68 9.04
N TYR A 55 3.23 -4.64 8.14
CA TYR A 55 3.66 -5.98 8.46
C TYR A 55 5.01 -6.31 7.83
N THR A 56 5.85 -6.97 8.60
CA THR A 56 7.07 -7.61 8.11
C THR A 56 6.79 -9.09 7.93
N PHE A 57 7.28 -9.67 6.83
CA PHE A 57 6.96 -11.05 6.48
C PHE A 57 8.00 -11.70 5.58
N SER A 58 8.07 -13.02 5.66
CA SER A 58 8.85 -13.88 4.78
C SER A 58 7.96 -15.06 4.40
N PRO A 59 7.36 -15.07 3.20
CA PRO A 59 6.40 -16.11 2.81
C PRO A 59 7.11 -17.46 2.71
N ASP A 60 6.38 -18.56 2.78
CA ASP A 60 6.95 -19.90 2.63
C ASP A 60 7.04 -20.31 1.16
N PHE A 61 6.11 -19.82 0.35
CA PHE A 61 6.05 -20.10 -1.06
C PHE A 61 5.40 -18.93 -1.81
N VAL A 62 5.74 -18.78 -3.09
CA VAL A 62 5.12 -17.82 -4.01
C VAL A 62 4.40 -18.61 -5.08
N ILE A 63 3.08 -18.44 -5.19
CA ILE A 63 2.25 -19.19 -6.13
C ILE A 63 2.48 -18.68 -7.54
N ALA A 64 2.16 -17.40 -7.76
CA ALA A 64 2.21 -16.79 -9.06
C ALA A 64 2.17 -15.27 -8.93
N ASN A 65 2.68 -14.61 -9.98
CA ASN A 65 2.29 -13.26 -10.32
C ASN A 65 0.97 -13.35 -11.09
N TYR A 66 -0.14 -12.91 -10.48
CA TYR A 66 -1.48 -13.06 -11.04
C TYR A 66 -1.94 -11.82 -11.81
N ALA A 67 -1.33 -10.65 -11.58
CA ALA A 67 -1.68 -9.42 -12.28
C ALA A 67 -0.53 -8.42 -12.33
N GLU A 68 -0.49 -7.65 -13.42
CA GLU A 68 0.40 -6.50 -13.60
C GLU A 68 -0.44 -5.25 -13.83
N THR A 69 -0.17 -4.18 -13.08
CA THR A 69 -0.81 -2.87 -13.30
C THR A 69 0.19 -1.86 -13.85
N GLU A 70 -0.07 -1.35 -15.05
CA GLU A 70 0.74 -0.29 -15.67
C GLU A 70 0.20 1.10 -15.33
N HIS A 71 1.05 1.96 -14.78
CA HIS A 71 0.72 3.36 -14.52
C HIS A 71 1.13 4.23 -15.71
N LYS A 72 0.22 5.08 -16.19
CA LYS A 72 0.49 6.04 -17.28
C LYS A 72 0.10 7.46 -16.88
N ILE A 73 1.01 8.43 -17.04
CA ILE A 73 0.70 9.85 -16.92
C ILE A 73 0.01 10.29 -18.21
N GLU A 74 -1.17 10.92 -18.07
CA GLU A 74 -2.05 11.35 -19.17
C GLU A 74 -2.39 10.23 -20.16
N GLY A 75 -2.35 8.97 -19.74
CA GLY A 75 -2.66 7.80 -20.57
C GLY A 75 -1.56 7.39 -21.56
N PHE A 76 -0.48 8.16 -21.70
CA PHE A 76 0.56 7.91 -22.70
C PHE A 76 1.97 7.73 -22.13
N ILE A 77 2.34 8.45 -21.07
CA ILE A 77 3.71 8.43 -20.57
C ILE A 77 3.83 7.32 -19.52
N PRO A 78 4.65 6.27 -19.74
CA PRO A 78 4.81 5.18 -18.78
C PRO A 78 5.42 5.71 -17.48
N ALA A 79 4.74 5.45 -16.37
CA ALA A 79 5.08 5.96 -15.04
C ALA A 79 5.51 4.87 -14.06
N GLY A 80 5.37 3.60 -14.44
CA GLY A 80 5.79 2.45 -13.65
C GLY A 80 4.85 1.27 -13.80
N LYS A 81 5.22 0.14 -13.20
CA LYS A 81 4.42 -1.08 -13.17
C LYS A 81 4.40 -1.62 -11.74
N ASP A 82 3.24 -1.98 -11.24
CA ASP A 82 3.15 -2.78 -10.02
C ASP A 82 2.83 -4.23 -10.40
N GLN A 83 3.45 -5.16 -9.69
CA GLN A 83 3.25 -6.59 -9.84
C GLN A 83 2.48 -7.11 -8.63
N HIS A 84 1.53 -8.00 -8.85
CA HIS A 84 0.65 -8.54 -7.83
C HIS A 84 0.86 -10.05 -7.73
N TYR A 85 1.44 -10.49 -6.61
CA TYR A 85 1.77 -11.87 -6.33
C TYR A 85 0.81 -12.47 -5.31
N ALA A 86 0.51 -13.76 -5.43
CA ALA A 86 -0.10 -14.54 -4.37
C ALA A 86 1.00 -15.34 -3.63
N VAL A 87 1.08 -15.19 -2.31
CA VAL A 87 2.09 -15.86 -1.49
C VAL A 87 1.44 -16.72 -0.41
N VAL A 88 2.13 -17.76 0.03
CA VAL A 88 1.62 -18.74 1.00
C VAL A 88 2.36 -18.65 2.33
N PHE A 89 1.62 -18.75 3.42
CA PHE A 89 2.13 -18.99 4.77
C PHE A 89 1.58 -20.31 5.30
N TYR A 90 2.45 -21.25 5.64
CA TYR A 90 2.07 -22.49 6.31
C TYR A 90 1.94 -22.25 7.82
N SER A 91 0.84 -22.68 8.43
CA SER A 91 0.72 -22.81 9.87
C SER A 91 0.37 -24.26 10.22
N GLU A 92 0.49 -24.61 11.50
CA GLU A 92 0.21 -25.98 11.98
C GLU A 92 -1.25 -26.38 11.72
N ASP A 93 -2.18 -25.43 11.81
CA ASP A 93 -3.62 -25.68 11.68
C ASP A 93 -4.18 -25.37 10.28
N LYS A 94 -3.68 -24.31 9.63
CA LYS A 94 -4.19 -23.81 8.33
C LYS A 94 -3.07 -23.15 7.52
N SER A 95 -3.19 -23.20 6.21
CA SER A 95 -2.33 -22.41 5.32
C SER A 95 -3.06 -21.13 4.90
N TYR A 96 -2.33 -20.05 4.62
CA TYR A 96 -2.91 -18.78 4.21
C TYR A 96 -2.37 -18.37 2.85
N ILE A 97 -3.25 -17.96 1.93
CA ILE A 97 -2.88 -17.29 0.68
C ILE A 97 -3.11 -15.80 0.84
N VAL A 98 -2.06 -15.01 0.66
CA VAL A 98 -2.07 -13.56 0.83
C VAL A 98 -1.66 -12.86 -0.46
N PRO A 99 -2.45 -11.89 -0.96
CA PRO A 99 -2.04 -11.04 -2.07
C PRO A 99 -0.98 -10.03 -1.61
N VAL A 100 0.07 -9.87 -2.41
CA VAL A 100 1.21 -8.98 -2.14
C VAL A 100 1.46 -8.12 -3.38
N LYS A 101 1.55 -6.82 -3.17
CA LYS A 101 1.85 -5.85 -4.22
C LYS A 101 3.29 -5.36 -4.09
N VAL A 102 4.06 -5.48 -5.17
CA VAL A 102 5.44 -5.03 -5.25
C VAL A 102 5.66 -4.14 -6.48
N HIS A 103 6.68 -3.29 -6.41
CA HIS A 103 7.08 -2.38 -7.50
C HIS A 103 8.58 -2.39 -7.71
N SER A 104 9.35 -2.49 -6.62
CA SER A 104 10.80 -2.39 -6.72
C SER A 104 11.36 -3.68 -7.34
N LYS A 105 12.34 -3.52 -8.24
CA LYS A 105 13.03 -4.65 -8.87
C LYS A 105 13.60 -5.63 -7.84
N LYS A 106 14.08 -5.12 -6.70
CA LYS A 106 14.63 -5.94 -5.61
C LYS A 106 13.56 -6.84 -4.98
N ASP A 107 12.37 -6.31 -4.72
CA ASP A 107 11.29 -7.08 -4.07
C ASP A 107 10.68 -8.09 -5.04
N ILE A 108 10.61 -7.73 -6.32
CA ILE A 108 10.25 -8.64 -7.42
C ILE A 108 11.27 -9.79 -7.50
N GLU A 109 12.57 -9.50 -7.60
CA GLU A 109 13.62 -10.52 -7.63
C GLU A 109 13.60 -11.40 -6.37
N TYR A 110 13.29 -10.83 -5.20
CA TYR A 110 13.12 -11.61 -3.97
C TYR A 110 11.98 -12.63 -4.11
N LEU A 111 10.79 -12.21 -4.57
CA LEU A 111 9.65 -13.13 -4.77
C LEU A 111 9.89 -14.14 -5.89
N GLU A 112 10.53 -13.75 -6.98
CA GLU A 112 10.87 -14.64 -8.11
C GLU A 112 11.99 -15.62 -7.80
N SER A 113 12.77 -15.38 -6.74
CA SER A 113 13.84 -16.28 -6.30
C SER A 113 13.35 -17.46 -5.45
N PHE A 114 12.06 -17.51 -5.11
CA PHE A 114 11.45 -18.69 -4.51
C PHE A 114 11.40 -19.83 -5.53
N THR A 115 11.90 -21.00 -5.14
CA THR A 115 11.78 -22.23 -5.91
C THR A 115 11.17 -23.32 -5.05
N GLU A 116 10.80 -24.45 -5.65
CA GLU A 116 10.28 -25.61 -4.91
C GLU A 116 11.22 -26.07 -3.79
N ASP A 117 12.52 -25.95 -4.00
CA ASP A 117 13.56 -26.45 -3.09
C ASP A 117 14.21 -25.37 -2.21
N ALA A 118 13.95 -24.09 -2.47
CA ALA A 118 14.67 -23.00 -1.81
C ALA A 118 13.81 -21.77 -1.53
N LYS A 119 13.83 -21.35 -0.27
CA LYS A 119 13.35 -20.05 0.20
C LYS A 119 14.53 -19.08 0.30
N PRO A 120 14.50 -17.93 -0.40
CA PRO A 120 15.54 -16.93 -0.28
C PRO A 120 15.58 -16.33 1.14
N ALA A 121 16.78 -16.01 1.62
CA ALA A 121 16.95 -15.30 2.88
C ALA A 121 16.44 -13.85 2.74
N GLY A 122 15.65 -13.40 3.71
CA GLY A 122 15.15 -12.04 3.77
C GLY A 122 13.68 -11.97 4.14
N GLU A 123 13.20 -10.73 4.21
CA GLU A 123 11.84 -10.37 4.54
C GLU A 123 11.43 -9.14 3.75
N LEU A 124 10.14 -9.03 3.48
CA LEU A 124 9.50 -7.85 2.94
C LEU A 124 8.78 -7.10 4.06
N THR A 125 8.52 -5.82 3.82
CA THR A 125 7.67 -5.01 4.70
C THR A 125 6.68 -4.26 3.84
N GLY A 126 5.39 -4.39 4.15
CA GLY A 126 4.33 -3.72 3.42
C GLY A 126 3.17 -3.31 4.30
N MET A 127 2.34 -2.41 3.79
CA MET A 127 1.16 -1.90 4.47
C MET A 127 -0.05 -2.77 4.12
N ALA A 128 -0.77 -3.26 5.12
CA ALA A 128 -2.03 -3.95 4.87
C ALA A 128 -3.08 -2.98 4.31
N SER A 129 -3.62 -3.33 3.15
CA SER A 129 -4.59 -2.55 2.41
C SER A 129 -5.67 -3.46 1.84
N THR A 130 -6.72 -2.89 1.26
CA THR A 130 -7.74 -3.68 0.58
C THR A 130 -7.27 -3.91 -0.85
N ILE A 131 -7.43 -5.13 -1.37
CA ILE A 131 -7.16 -5.40 -2.78
C ILE A 131 -7.94 -4.41 -3.66
N ASN A 132 -7.32 -3.93 -4.75
CA ASN A 132 -8.02 -3.04 -5.66
C ASN A 132 -9.12 -3.82 -6.41
N ALA A 133 -10.34 -3.29 -6.44
CA ALA A 133 -11.48 -3.93 -7.09
C ALA A 133 -11.23 -4.26 -8.58
N GLU A 134 -10.37 -3.51 -9.27
CA GLU A 134 -10.02 -3.78 -10.67
C GLU A 134 -9.13 -5.03 -10.86
N ILE A 135 -8.36 -5.39 -9.82
CA ILE A 135 -7.48 -6.57 -9.85
C ILE A 135 -8.06 -7.76 -9.08
N GLU A 136 -9.06 -7.52 -8.22
CA GLU A 136 -9.69 -8.53 -7.36
C GLU A 136 -10.21 -9.72 -8.19
N GLY A 137 -10.84 -9.46 -9.35
CA GLY A 137 -11.31 -10.52 -10.24
C GLY A 137 -10.18 -11.44 -10.74
N TYR A 138 -8.99 -10.91 -11.03
CA TYR A 138 -7.85 -11.73 -11.44
C TYR A 138 -7.33 -12.61 -10.30
N TYR A 139 -7.40 -12.11 -9.06
CA TYR A 139 -7.05 -12.89 -7.89
C TYR A 139 -8.07 -14.02 -7.65
N GLU A 140 -9.37 -13.74 -7.79
CA GLU A 140 -10.44 -14.74 -7.69
C GLU A 140 -10.37 -15.81 -8.79
N ASP A 141 -10.08 -15.40 -10.02
CA ASP A 141 -9.88 -16.33 -11.15
C ASP A 141 -8.70 -17.27 -10.85
N MET A 142 -7.56 -16.73 -10.41
CA MET A 142 -6.38 -17.53 -10.02
C MET A 142 -6.72 -18.50 -8.88
N LEU A 143 -7.41 -18.05 -7.83
CA LEU A 143 -7.81 -18.93 -6.72
C LEU A 143 -8.75 -20.05 -7.19
N SER A 144 -9.65 -19.74 -8.12
CA SER A 144 -10.59 -20.71 -8.68
C SER A 144 -9.88 -21.77 -9.53
N GLU A 145 -8.89 -21.36 -10.34
CA GLU A 145 -8.08 -22.27 -11.15
C GLU A 145 -7.19 -23.20 -10.31
N LEU A 146 -6.75 -22.75 -9.14
CA LEU A 146 -5.94 -23.54 -8.22
C LEU A 146 -6.74 -24.58 -7.41
N GLU A 147 -8.07 -24.56 -7.52
CA GLU A 147 -8.97 -25.42 -6.72
C GLU A 147 -8.59 -25.43 -5.23
N VAL A 148 -8.40 -24.23 -4.67
CA VAL A 148 -7.85 -24.05 -3.31
C VAL A 148 -8.65 -24.86 -2.28
N PRO A 149 -8.02 -25.79 -1.55
CA PRO A 149 -8.72 -26.64 -0.58
C PRO A 149 -9.31 -25.85 0.60
N ASP A 150 -10.38 -26.37 1.20
CA ASP A 150 -11.09 -25.72 2.34
C ASP A 150 -10.21 -25.45 3.59
N TYR A 151 -9.09 -26.16 3.75
CA TYR A 151 -8.15 -25.94 4.85
C TYR A 151 -7.18 -24.76 4.60
N VAL A 152 -7.21 -24.18 3.41
CA VAL A 152 -6.43 -23.01 3.03
C VAL A 152 -7.31 -21.77 3.11
N GLN A 153 -6.90 -20.81 3.93
CA GLN A 153 -7.61 -19.54 4.09
C GLN A 153 -7.09 -18.51 3.09
N THR A 154 -8.00 -17.96 2.28
CA THR A 154 -7.70 -16.84 1.38
C THR A 154 -8.00 -15.52 2.10
N THR A 155 -7.20 -14.49 1.83
CA THR A 155 -7.46 -13.14 2.34
C THR A 155 -7.55 -12.14 1.21
N TYR A 156 -8.45 -11.16 1.37
CA TYR A 156 -8.63 -10.04 0.45
C TYR A 156 -7.94 -8.76 0.98
N ILE A 157 -7.13 -8.92 2.03
CA ILE A 157 -6.22 -7.89 2.51
C ILE A 157 -4.89 -8.07 1.78
N GLU A 158 -4.56 -7.09 0.93
CA GLU A 158 -3.31 -7.03 0.19
C GLU A 158 -2.21 -6.38 1.03
N ILE A 159 -1.01 -6.96 1.02
CA ILE A 159 0.17 -6.34 1.62
C ILE A 159 0.90 -5.51 0.56
N ASP A 160 0.77 -4.19 0.66
CA ASP A 160 1.36 -3.22 -0.26
C ASP A 160 2.78 -2.85 0.16
N VAL A 161 3.78 -3.49 -0.46
CA VAL A 161 5.21 -3.24 -0.24
C VAL A 161 5.66 -1.91 -0.87
N THR A 162 4.85 -1.34 -1.78
CA THR A 162 5.15 -0.05 -2.43
C THR A 162 4.95 1.14 -1.48
N GLN A 163 4.19 0.96 -0.40
CA GLN A 163 3.98 1.95 0.65
C GLN A 163 5.10 1.92 1.69
N THR A 164 6.24 2.50 1.30
CA THR A 164 7.40 2.61 2.19
C THR A 164 7.24 3.75 3.21
N ARG A 165 7.90 3.61 4.36
CA ARG A 165 7.98 4.64 5.41
C ARG A 165 8.33 6.02 4.84
N LEU A 166 9.32 6.09 3.95
CA LEU A 166 9.78 7.34 3.35
C LEU A 166 8.70 7.95 2.45
N LYS A 167 8.02 7.13 1.65
CA LYS A 167 6.92 7.57 0.78
C LYS A 167 5.76 8.13 1.60
N THR A 168 5.36 7.44 2.66
CA THR A 168 4.29 7.89 3.56
C THR A 168 4.64 9.22 4.24
N LEU A 169 5.86 9.37 4.75
CA LEU A 169 6.33 10.64 5.33
C LEU A 169 6.38 11.76 4.27
N ALA A 170 6.97 11.49 3.10
CA ALA A 170 7.12 12.46 2.04
C ALA A 170 5.77 12.99 1.55
N THR A 171 4.81 12.10 1.28
CA THR A 171 3.45 12.48 0.88
C THR A 171 2.77 13.31 1.96
N SER A 172 2.89 12.91 3.24
CA SER A 172 2.24 13.64 4.33
C SER A 172 2.82 15.04 4.51
N PHE A 173 4.15 15.18 4.52
CA PHE A 173 4.80 16.49 4.63
C PHE A 173 4.55 17.36 3.40
N PHE A 174 4.52 16.78 2.20
CA PHE A 174 4.17 17.50 0.99
C PHE A 174 2.77 18.11 1.09
N CYS A 175 1.76 17.34 1.51
CA CYS A 175 0.40 17.83 1.70
C CYS A 175 0.33 18.97 2.73
N ILE A 176 1.04 18.84 3.86
CA ILE A 176 1.10 19.88 4.90
C ILE A 176 1.74 21.16 4.36
N ILE A 177 2.92 21.06 3.76
CA ILE A 177 3.68 22.22 3.25
C ILE A 177 2.91 22.90 2.13
N ALA A 178 2.35 22.14 1.18
CA ALA A 178 1.55 22.67 0.09
C ALA A 178 0.30 23.39 0.62
N GLY A 179 -0.42 22.78 1.57
CA GLY A 179 -1.60 23.38 2.19
C GLY A 179 -1.28 24.71 2.89
N LEU A 180 -0.21 24.74 3.68
CA LEU A 180 0.26 25.96 4.36
C LEU A 180 0.73 27.03 3.36
N ALA A 181 1.42 26.64 2.29
CA ALA A 181 1.88 27.56 1.25
C ALA A 181 0.71 28.22 0.52
N VAL A 182 -0.36 27.48 0.22
CA VAL A 182 -1.59 28.03 -0.37
C VAL A 182 -2.23 29.06 0.56
N ILE A 183 -2.38 28.73 1.85
CA ILE A 183 -2.96 29.65 2.85
C ILE A 183 -2.12 30.92 2.97
N MET A 184 -0.80 30.78 3.16
CA MET A 184 0.11 31.92 3.29
C MET A 184 0.16 32.78 2.03
N GLY A 185 0.13 32.17 0.85
CA GLY A 185 0.13 32.87 -0.43
C GLY A 185 -1.12 33.73 -0.63
N ILE A 186 -2.26 33.31 -0.09
CA ILE A 186 -3.50 34.10 -0.11
C ILE A 186 -3.45 35.22 0.92
N LEU A 187 -2.96 34.94 2.13
CA LEU A 187 -2.87 35.93 3.21
C LEU A 187 -1.86 37.05 2.91
N LYS A 188 -0.79 36.75 2.17
CA LYS A 188 0.25 37.73 1.78
C LYS A 188 -0.09 38.56 0.55
N ARG A 189 -1.19 38.29 -0.17
CA ARG A 189 -1.57 39.14 -1.31
C ARG A 189 -1.99 40.52 -0.79
N PRO A 190 -1.32 41.61 -1.23
CA PRO A 190 -1.72 42.95 -0.83
C PRO A 190 -3.17 43.18 -1.26
N ARG A 191 -3.97 43.74 -0.35
CA ARG A 191 -5.32 44.21 -0.66
C ARG A 191 -5.18 45.42 -1.58
N SER A 192 -5.15 45.19 -2.90
CA SER A 192 -5.32 46.24 -3.91
C SER A 192 -6.79 46.58 -4.06
#